data_AF-G3MJL9-F1
#
_entry.id   AF-G3MJL9-F1
#
_cell.length_a   1.000
_cell.length_b   1.000
_cell.length_c   1.000
_cell.angle_alpha   90.00
_cell.angle_beta   90.00
_cell.angle_gamma   90.00
#
_symmetry.space_group_name_H-M   'P 1'
#
loop_
_entity.id
_entity.type
_entity.pdbx_description
1 polymer ?
#
loop_
_entity_poly.entity_id
_entity_poly.type
_entity_poly.pdbx_seq_one_letter_code
_entity_poly.pdbx_strand_id
1 'polypeptide(L)'
;HYKQSWRDSEQLTPRINLRSCDARKPPKMLRTAPCTIAIFALISCIYCATTRESDCQRRRRTELRFTRNLTGLLVPECDENGEYLAIQCFGQTVGGGRPFCACYDREFGQIRGPSRHLKSCNCIRKHHEWEHTRGHQRENEPRCNATSGEFNAVQCSNNEHWCVDRDSGVLLGEKRPGGCTSDISEESCGIGGDHHGDGAGRGDPTYR
;
A
#
# COMPACT_ATOMS: atom_id res chain seq x y z
N HIS A 1 19.71 24.73 -27.21
CA HIS A 1 19.89 25.30 -25.86
C HIS A 1 18.99 24.56 -24.89
N TYR A 2 19.55 23.71 -24.03
CA TYR A 2 19.10 23.36 -22.66
C TYR A 2 19.85 22.09 -22.21
N LYS A 3 21.12 22.28 -21.85
CA LYS A 3 21.93 21.34 -21.07
C LYS A 3 22.64 22.19 -20.03
N GLN A 4 22.13 22.23 -18.80
CA GLN A 4 22.87 22.54 -17.56
C GLN A 4 21.86 22.77 -16.43
N SER A 5 21.79 21.83 -15.49
CA SER A 5 21.78 22.12 -14.05
C SER A 5 21.70 20.80 -13.28
N TRP A 6 22.83 20.10 -13.18
CA TRP A 6 23.05 19.01 -12.24
C TRP A 6 24.39 19.25 -11.57
N ARG A 7 24.38 20.17 -10.62
CA ARG A 7 25.36 20.33 -9.54
C ARG A 7 24.67 21.22 -8.51
N ASP A 8 24.87 20.87 -7.24
CA ASP A 8 24.26 21.48 -6.04
C ASP A 8 23.11 20.67 -5.44
N SER A 9 23.43 19.47 -4.93
CA SER A 9 22.67 18.79 -3.87
C SER A 9 23.59 17.88 -3.06
N GLU A 10 24.78 18.39 -2.69
CA GLU A 10 25.50 17.90 -1.52
C GLU A 10 25.17 18.83 -0.35
N GLN A 11 24.94 18.24 0.84
CA GLN A 11 24.65 18.89 2.12
C GLN A 11 23.21 19.32 2.38
N LEU A 12 22.32 18.35 2.54
CA LEU A 12 21.21 18.48 3.49
C LEU A 12 21.14 17.19 4.31
N THR A 13 22.14 16.97 5.17
CA THR A 13 21.95 16.12 6.33
C THR A 13 20.92 16.80 7.23
N PRO A 14 19.77 16.19 7.53
CA PRO A 14 18.94 16.72 8.58
C PRO A 14 19.72 16.53 9.88
N ARG A 15 20.20 17.64 10.46
CA ARG A 15 20.55 17.67 11.88
C ARG A 15 19.32 17.14 12.61
N ILE A 16 19.47 15.97 13.21
CA ILE A 16 18.50 15.40 14.13
C ILE A 16 18.37 16.39 15.28
N ASN A 17 17.40 17.31 15.17
CA ASN A 17 16.94 18.08 16.29
C ASN A 17 16.14 17.11 17.16
N LEU A 18 16.84 16.44 18.08
CA LEU A 18 16.26 15.93 19.32
C LEU A 18 15.69 17.14 20.08
N ARG A 19 14.54 17.65 19.63
CA ARG A 19 13.74 18.57 20.42
C ARG A 19 13.19 17.75 21.58
N SER A 20 13.97 17.79 22.66
CA SER A 20 13.54 18.02 24.03
C SER A 20 12.10 17.58 24.29
N CYS A 21 11.94 16.40 24.89
CA CYS A 21 10.79 16.16 25.75
C CYS A 21 10.79 17.27 26.79
N ASP A 22 9.93 18.28 26.61
CA ASP A 22 9.78 19.39 27.55
C ASP A 22 9.48 18.80 28.93
N ALA A 23 10.48 18.85 29.80
CA ALA A 23 10.41 18.40 31.18
C ALA A 23 9.47 19.36 31.92
N ARG A 24 8.16 19.04 31.89
CA ARG A 24 7.17 19.74 32.69
C ARG A 24 7.63 19.73 34.15
N LYS A 25 7.67 20.94 34.73
CA LYS A 25 7.92 21.25 36.14
C LYS A 25 7.32 20.17 37.06
N PRO A 26 8.07 19.61 38.02
CA PRO A 26 7.56 18.53 38.86
C PRO A 26 6.32 19.03 39.63
N PRO A 27 5.18 18.30 39.59
CA PRO A 27 4.08 18.60 40.47
C PRO A 27 4.54 18.44 41.93
N LYS A 28 4.04 19.31 42.80
CA LYS A 28 4.26 19.21 44.25
C LYS A 28 3.97 17.78 44.69
N MET A 29 4.96 17.14 45.32
CA MET A 29 4.92 15.74 45.71
C MET A 29 3.73 15.47 46.64
N LEU A 30 2.64 14.98 46.06
CA LEU A 30 1.63 14.27 46.82
C LEU A 30 2.29 12.96 47.28
N ARG A 31 2.17 12.61 48.57
CA ARG A 31 2.73 11.37 49.13
C ARG A 31 2.07 10.14 48.51
N THR A 32 2.48 9.78 47.30
CA THR A 32 2.12 8.53 46.63
C THR A 32 3.04 7.42 47.10
N ALA A 33 2.47 6.26 47.45
CA ALA A 33 3.22 5.10 47.92
C ALA A 33 4.27 4.66 46.86
N PRO A 34 5.46 4.17 47.25
CA PRO A 34 6.50 3.78 46.30
C PRO A 34 6.04 2.70 45.30
N CYS A 35 5.09 1.84 45.71
CA CYS A 35 4.46 0.87 44.81
C CYS A 35 3.71 1.53 43.64
N THR A 36 3.03 2.67 43.84
CA THR A 36 2.27 3.30 42.74
C THR A 36 3.19 3.91 41.69
N ILE A 37 4.34 4.47 42.11
CA ILE A 37 5.34 5.04 41.18
C ILE A 37 5.96 3.95 40.30
N ALA A 38 6.29 2.79 40.89
CA ALA A 38 6.81 1.65 40.15
C ALA A 38 5.79 1.11 39.12
N ILE A 39 4.51 1.05 39.49
CA ILE A 39 3.43 0.63 38.59
C ILE A 39 3.28 1.61 37.41
N PHE A 40 3.25 2.92 37.66
CA PHE A 40 3.15 3.92 36.58
C PHE A 40 4.39 3.91 35.65
N ALA A 41 5.58 3.68 36.20
CA ALA A 41 6.79 3.56 35.40
C ALA A 41 6.76 2.31 34.51
N LEU A 42 6.31 1.17 35.04
CA LEU A 42 6.13 -0.06 34.26
C LEU A 42 5.07 0.10 33.17
N ILE A 43 3.91 0.69 33.50
CA ILE A 43 2.85 0.97 32.53
C ILE A 43 3.36 1.91 31.44
N SER A 44 4.11 2.95 31.80
CA SER A 44 4.70 3.89 30.82
C SER A 44 5.76 3.22 29.94
N CYS A 45 6.60 2.36 30.49
CA CYS A 45 7.57 1.56 29.72
C CYS A 45 6.87 0.59 28.76
N ILE A 46 5.82 -0.09 29.22
CA ILE A 46 5.00 -0.98 28.37
C ILE A 46 4.36 -0.15 27.24
N TYR A 47 3.79 1.02 27.55
CA TYR A 47 3.21 1.92 26.55
C TYR A 47 4.25 2.38 25.52
N CYS A 48 5.41 2.85 25.96
CA CYS A 48 6.50 3.29 25.08
C CYS A 48 7.05 2.16 24.19
N ALA A 49 7.07 0.92 24.69
CA ALA A 49 7.44 -0.25 23.90
C ALA A 49 6.39 -0.59 22.83
N THR A 50 5.11 -0.27 23.08
CA THR A 50 4.00 -0.57 22.15
C THR A 50 3.75 0.51 21.09
N THR A 51 4.14 1.78 21.32
CA THR A 51 3.85 2.89 20.39
C THR A 51 5.00 3.19 19.43
N ARG A 52 5.45 2.20 18.64
CA ARG A 52 6.45 2.45 17.59
C ARG A 52 5.76 2.95 16.31
N GLU A 53 5.79 4.26 16.09
CA GLU A 53 5.27 4.87 14.86
C GLU A 53 6.09 4.41 13.64
N SER A 54 5.41 3.80 12.66
CA SER A 54 6.05 3.33 11.43
C SER A 54 6.49 4.49 10.53
N ASP A 55 7.28 4.18 9.49
CA ASP A 55 7.67 5.20 8.51
C ASP A 55 6.46 5.80 7.78
N CYS A 56 5.55 4.95 7.30
CA CYS A 56 4.32 5.40 6.63
C CYS A 56 3.46 6.27 7.54
N GLN A 57 3.24 5.87 8.80
CA GLN A 57 2.43 6.64 9.75
C GLN A 57 3.03 8.03 10.00
N ARG A 58 4.36 8.11 10.17
CA ARG A 58 5.08 9.37 10.37
C ARG A 58 4.96 10.28 9.15
N ARG A 59 5.12 9.74 7.94
CA ARG A 59 5.00 10.49 6.68
C ARG A 59 3.58 10.96 6.47
N ARG A 60 2.58 10.08 6.62
CA ARG A 60 1.15 10.40 6.57
C ARG A 60 0.79 11.54 7.51
N ARG A 61 1.22 11.49 8.77
CA ARG A 61 1.00 12.56 9.76
C ARG A 61 1.63 13.88 9.33
N THR A 62 2.81 13.83 8.73
CA THR A 62 3.55 15.01 8.26
C THR A 62 2.84 15.65 7.08
N GLU A 63 2.50 14.86 6.05
CA GLU A 63 1.75 15.35 4.90
C GLU A 63 0.39 15.91 5.31
N LEU A 64 -0.36 15.21 6.16
CA LEU A 64 -1.64 15.71 6.68
C LEU A 64 -1.54 17.04 7.43
N ARG A 65 -0.37 17.46 7.93
CA ARG A 65 -0.19 18.78 8.53
C ARG A 65 0.02 19.86 7.47
N PHE A 66 0.71 19.53 6.38
CA PHE A 66 0.99 20.45 5.27
C PHE A 66 -0.19 20.57 4.31
N THR A 67 -0.97 19.50 4.13
CA THR A 67 -2.06 19.44 3.15
C THR A 67 -3.42 19.88 3.69
N ARG A 68 -3.53 20.28 4.97
CA ARG A 68 -4.81 20.69 5.59
C ARG A 68 -5.59 21.72 4.79
N ASN A 69 -4.90 22.55 4.01
CA ASN A 69 -5.48 23.62 3.21
C ASN A 69 -5.18 23.49 1.71
N LEU A 70 -4.60 22.38 1.24
CA LEU A 70 -4.17 22.18 -0.15
C LEU A 70 -4.73 20.87 -0.70
N THR A 71 -5.66 20.97 -1.64
CA THR A 71 -6.21 19.82 -2.37
C THR A 71 -5.21 19.31 -3.41
N GLY A 72 -5.05 17.99 -3.50
CA GLY A 72 -4.31 17.35 -4.60
C GLY A 72 -2.88 16.93 -4.27
N LEU A 73 -2.37 17.19 -3.05
CA LEU A 73 -1.14 16.57 -2.58
C LEU A 73 -1.40 15.14 -2.11
N LEU A 74 -0.47 14.24 -2.45
CA LEU A 74 -0.53 12.83 -2.09
C LEU A 74 -0.27 12.65 -0.59
N VAL A 75 -1.26 12.11 0.12
CA VAL A 75 -1.12 11.66 1.51
C VAL A 75 -0.98 10.14 1.48
N PRO A 76 0.15 9.56 1.94
CA PRO A 76 0.35 8.12 1.88
C PRO A 76 -0.68 7.36 2.71
N GLU A 77 -1.21 6.30 2.14
CA GLU A 77 -2.03 5.29 2.82
C GLU A 77 -1.17 4.16 3.34
N CYS A 78 -1.46 3.74 4.57
CA CYS A 78 -0.74 2.70 5.29
C CYS A 78 -1.67 1.53 5.57
N ASP A 79 -1.14 0.31 5.62
CA ASP A 79 -1.87 -0.86 6.09
C ASP A 79 -1.93 -0.93 7.63
N GLU A 80 -2.54 -2.00 8.15
CA GLU A 80 -2.69 -2.26 9.60
C GLU A 80 -1.35 -2.41 10.32
N ASN A 81 -0.30 -2.86 9.63
CA ASN A 81 1.05 -2.99 10.17
C ASN A 81 1.83 -1.67 10.11
N GLY A 82 1.27 -0.65 9.45
CA GLY A 82 1.92 0.63 9.22
C GLY A 82 2.90 0.63 8.05
N GLU A 83 2.82 -0.36 7.15
CA GLU A 83 3.58 -0.36 5.90
C GLU A 83 2.84 0.45 4.82
N TYR A 84 3.56 0.93 3.81
CA TYR A 84 2.92 1.63 2.70
C TYR A 84 2.05 0.68 1.87
N LEU A 85 0.82 1.10 1.57
CA LEU A 85 0.02 0.42 0.54
C LEU A 85 0.72 0.53 -0.82
N ALA A 86 0.66 -0.55 -1.60
CA ALA A 86 1.25 -0.60 -2.94
C ALA A 86 0.63 0.45 -3.87
N ILE A 87 -0.66 0.71 -3.71
CA ILE A 87 -1.44 1.66 -4.51
C ILE A 87 -1.66 2.93 -3.71
N GLN A 88 -1.50 4.08 -4.36
CA GLN A 88 -1.72 5.40 -3.77
C GLN A 88 -2.54 6.23 -4.75
N CYS A 89 -3.73 6.65 -4.32
CA CYS A 89 -4.69 7.36 -5.16
C CYS A 89 -4.79 8.83 -4.76
N PHE A 90 -4.88 9.72 -5.76
CA PHE A 90 -4.91 11.17 -5.53
C PHE A 90 -5.65 11.93 -6.63
N GLY A 91 -5.92 13.20 -6.34
CA GLY A 91 -6.67 14.09 -7.21
C GLY A 91 -8.18 13.94 -7.05
N GLN A 92 -8.91 14.99 -7.43
CA GLN A 92 -10.38 14.98 -7.43
C GLN A 92 -10.92 14.27 -8.67
N THR A 93 -12.01 13.53 -8.48
CA THR A 93 -12.74 12.84 -9.54
C THR A 93 -13.59 13.85 -10.33
N VAL A 94 -12.99 14.54 -11.30
CA VAL A 94 -13.75 15.41 -12.20
C VAL A 94 -14.66 14.54 -13.08
N GLY A 95 -15.98 14.74 -12.99
CA GLY A 95 -16.98 14.04 -13.81
C GLY A 95 -17.34 12.62 -13.35
N GLY A 96 -17.11 12.27 -12.08
CA GLY A 96 -17.55 10.98 -11.50
C GLY A 96 -16.70 9.76 -11.87
N GLY A 97 -15.57 9.95 -12.54
CA GLY A 97 -14.62 8.87 -12.83
C GLY A 97 -13.80 8.42 -11.61
N ARG A 98 -13.03 7.33 -11.75
CA ARG A 98 -12.06 6.90 -10.71
C ARG A 98 -10.93 7.92 -10.53
N PRO A 99 -10.36 8.07 -9.31
CA PRO A 99 -9.19 8.90 -9.10
C PRO A 99 -7.98 8.35 -9.87
N PHE A 100 -6.94 9.17 -10.03
CA PHE A 100 -5.67 8.66 -10.52
C PHE A 100 -4.96 7.91 -9.39
N CYS A 101 -4.47 6.71 -9.68
CA CYS A 101 -3.69 5.94 -8.74
C CYS A 101 -2.32 5.61 -9.32
N ALA A 102 -1.30 5.51 -8.49
CA ALA A 102 0.06 5.12 -8.87
C ALA A 102 0.56 3.98 -7.97
N CYS A 103 1.56 3.23 -8.44
CA CYS A 103 2.14 2.12 -7.69
C CYS A 103 3.48 2.51 -7.06
N TYR A 104 3.69 2.07 -5.82
CA TYR A 104 4.87 2.36 -5.01
C TYR A 104 5.50 1.08 -4.44
N ASP A 105 6.80 1.12 -4.18
CA ASP A 105 7.54 0.10 -3.43
C ASP A 105 7.32 0.26 -1.91
N ARG A 106 8.08 -0.49 -1.10
CA ARG A 106 7.98 -0.46 0.37
C ARG A 106 8.67 0.75 0.98
N GLU A 107 9.58 1.37 0.24
CA GLU A 107 10.33 2.57 0.58
C GLU A 107 9.63 3.86 0.09
N PHE A 108 8.42 3.73 -0.48
CA PHE A 108 7.63 4.80 -1.09
C PHE A 108 8.30 5.43 -2.33
N GLY A 109 9.12 4.66 -3.05
CA GLY A 109 9.58 4.91 -4.40
C GLY A 109 8.50 4.56 -5.42
N GLN A 110 8.25 5.46 -6.38
CA GLN A 110 7.21 5.26 -7.38
C GLN A 110 7.68 4.25 -8.44
N ILE A 111 6.99 3.11 -8.53
CA ILE A 111 7.27 2.03 -9.51
C ILE A 111 6.48 2.27 -10.82
N ARG A 112 5.25 2.79 -10.72
CA ARG A 112 4.38 3.01 -11.89
C ARG A 112 3.71 4.37 -11.88
N GLY A 113 3.64 4.98 -13.07
CA GLY A 113 2.95 6.24 -13.34
C GLY A 113 1.46 6.25 -12.98
N PRO A 114 0.87 7.43 -12.70
CA PRO A 114 -0.55 7.54 -12.37
C PRO A 114 -1.48 7.11 -13.52
N SER A 115 -2.51 6.34 -13.21
CA SER A 115 -3.55 5.88 -14.15
C SER A 115 -4.89 5.75 -13.44
N ARG A 116 -6.00 6.03 -14.16
CA ARG A 116 -7.37 5.81 -13.68
C ARG A 116 -7.83 4.35 -13.79
N HIS A 117 -7.08 3.54 -14.53
CA HIS A 117 -7.41 2.14 -14.75
C HIS A 117 -6.76 1.20 -13.74
N LEU A 118 -5.79 1.70 -12.96
CA LEU A 118 -5.18 0.93 -11.88
C LEU A 118 -6.24 0.64 -10.81
N LYS A 119 -6.45 -0.66 -10.56
CA LYS A 119 -7.32 -1.19 -9.52
C LYS A 119 -6.51 -1.74 -8.35
N SER A 120 -5.35 -2.33 -8.65
CA SER A 120 -4.41 -2.86 -7.67
C SER A 120 -2.97 -2.57 -8.11
N CYS A 121 -2.06 -2.59 -7.15
CA CYS A 121 -0.62 -2.49 -7.39
C CYS A 121 0.14 -3.64 -6.73
N ASN A 122 -0.55 -4.61 -6.11
CA ASN A 122 0.09 -5.71 -5.40
C ASN A 122 0.92 -6.59 -6.35
N CYS A 123 0.38 -6.93 -7.53
CA CYS A 123 1.12 -7.69 -8.53
C CYS A 123 2.33 -6.91 -9.05
N ILE A 124 2.13 -5.64 -9.40
CA ILE A 124 3.20 -4.77 -9.93
C ILE A 124 4.34 -4.63 -8.91
N ARG A 125 4.02 -4.44 -7.63
CA ARG A 125 5.02 -4.39 -6.56
C ARG A 125 5.76 -5.73 -6.42
N LYS A 126 5.05 -6.86 -6.46
CA LYS A 126 5.67 -8.20 -6.44
C LYS A 126 6.60 -8.43 -7.65
N HIS A 127 6.20 -7.96 -8.84
CA HIS A 127 7.02 -8.03 -10.05
C HIS A 127 8.30 -7.20 -9.92
N HIS A 128 8.17 -5.96 -9.43
CA HIS A 128 9.33 -5.11 -9.15
C HIS A 128 10.30 -5.74 -8.13
N GLU A 129 9.80 -6.31 -7.04
CA GLU A 129 10.61 -7.05 -6.06
C GLU A 129 11.31 -8.27 -6.71
N TRP A 130 10.62 -8.98 -7.58
CA TRP A 130 11.17 -10.11 -8.34
C TRP A 130 12.29 -9.70 -9.29
N GLU A 131 12.16 -8.56 -9.99
CA GLU A 131 13.21 -8.03 -10.88
C GLU A 131 14.51 -7.75 -10.12
N HIS A 132 14.38 -7.29 -8.86
CA HIS A 132 15.50 -6.98 -7.97
C HIS A 132 16.05 -8.20 -7.21
N THR A 133 15.35 -9.34 -7.26
CA THR A 133 15.79 -10.58 -6.61
C THR A 133 16.88 -11.27 -7.44
N ARG A 134 18.00 -11.60 -6.79
CA ARG A 134 19.15 -12.29 -7.41
C ARG A 134 19.32 -13.71 -6.87
N GLY A 135 19.87 -14.60 -7.70
CA GLY A 135 20.32 -15.93 -7.30
C GLY A 135 19.31 -17.07 -7.51
N HIS A 136 19.61 -18.23 -6.93
CA HIS A 136 18.91 -19.51 -7.12
C HIS A 136 17.54 -19.62 -6.42
N GLN A 137 17.12 -18.59 -5.65
CA GLN A 137 15.81 -18.53 -4.99
C GLN A 137 14.81 -17.65 -5.75
N ARG A 138 15.05 -17.39 -7.04
CA ARG A 138 14.13 -16.61 -7.86
C ARG A 138 12.83 -17.42 -8.05
N GLU A 139 11.78 -17.00 -7.35
CA GLU A 139 10.42 -17.51 -7.57
C GLU A 139 10.00 -17.26 -9.03
N ASN A 140 8.90 -17.90 -9.45
CA ASN A 140 8.28 -17.63 -10.74
C ASN A 140 7.92 -16.15 -10.90
N GLU A 141 8.13 -15.60 -12.09
CA GLU A 141 7.76 -14.23 -12.41
C GLU A 141 6.25 -14.04 -12.27
N PRO A 142 5.78 -13.09 -11.44
CA PRO A 142 4.36 -12.82 -11.32
C PRO A 142 3.86 -12.12 -12.59
N ARG A 143 2.80 -12.63 -13.19
CA ARG A 143 2.19 -12.08 -14.39
C ARG A 143 1.07 -11.13 -14.00
N CYS A 144 1.22 -9.86 -14.33
CA CYS A 144 0.27 -8.82 -13.98
C CYS A 144 -0.57 -8.38 -15.19
N ASN A 145 -1.79 -7.93 -14.92
CA ASN A 145 -2.56 -7.19 -15.89
C ASN A 145 -1.91 -5.83 -16.12
N ALA A 146 -1.47 -5.58 -17.35
CA ALA A 146 -0.75 -4.35 -17.69
C ALA A 146 -1.60 -3.08 -17.50
N THR A 147 -2.92 -3.15 -17.46
CA THR A 147 -3.82 -1.99 -17.33
C THR A 147 -4.31 -1.79 -15.90
N SER A 148 -4.83 -2.85 -15.27
CA SER A 148 -5.40 -2.77 -13.92
C SER A 148 -4.39 -2.96 -12.80
N GLY A 149 -3.23 -3.55 -13.09
CA GLY A 149 -2.18 -3.86 -12.11
C GLY A 149 -2.50 -5.02 -11.16
N GLU A 150 -3.67 -5.65 -11.35
CA GLU A 150 -4.07 -6.90 -10.72
C GLU A 150 -3.19 -8.06 -11.20
N PHE A 151 -3.19 -9.17 -10.46
CA PHE A 151 -2.65 -10.43 -10.95
C PHE A 151 -3.51 -10.93 -12.13
N ASN A 152 -2.84 -11.50 -13.13
CA ASN A 152 -3.56 -12.37 -14.07
C ASN A 152 -4.10 -13.57 -13.28
N ALA A 153 -5.37 -13.92 -13.49
CA ALA A 153 -6.03 -14.97 -12.71
C ALA A 153 -5.29 -16.31 -12.81
N VAL A 154 -4.73 -16.61 -13.99
CA VAL A 154 -3.82 -17.74 -14.20
C VAL A 154 -2.38 -17.24 -14.13
N GLN A 155 -1.61 -17.82 -13.21
CA GLN A 155 -0.16 -17.71 -13.11
C GLN A 155 0.48 -19.00 -13.61
N CYS A 156 1.76 -18.94 -13.98
CA CYS A 156 2.44 -20.10 -14.56
C CYS A 156 3.95 -20.05 -14.33
N SER A 157 4.54 -21.24 -14.33
CA SER A 157 5.98 -21.50 -14.39
C SER A 157 6.33 -22.11 -15.75
N ASN A 158 7.50 -22.75 -15.85
CA ASN A 158 7.91 -23.49 -17.04
C ASN A 158 7.06 -24.74 -17.31
N ASN A 159 6.50 -25.36 -16.28
CA ASN A 159 5.83 -26.67 -16.38
C ASN A 159 4.51 -26.78 -15.60
N GLU A 160 4.14 -25.75 -14.85
CA GLU A 160 2.91 -25.72 -14.05
C GLU A 160 2.16 -24.41 -14.27
N HIS A 161 0.85 -24.44 -14.08
CA HIS A 161 -0.01 -23.25 -13.98
C HIS A 161 -0.92 -23.38 -12.77
N TRP A 162 -1.39 -22.24 -12.27
CA TRP A 162 -2.27 -22.18 -11.11
C TRP A 162 -3.12 -20.93 -11.10
N CYS A 163 -4.24 -21.02 -10.40
CA CYS A 163 -5.13 -19.88 -10.19
C CYS A 163 -4.69 -19.05 -8.98
N VAL A 164 -4.84 -17.74 -9.08
CA VAL A 164 -4.63 -16.82 -7.97
C VAL A 164 -5.78 -15.84 -7.84
N ASP A 165 -5.97 -15.34 -6.62
CA ASP A 165 -6.81 -14.17 -6.38
C ASP A 165 -6.23 -12.95 -7.11
N ARG A 166 -7.11 -12.16 -7.75
CA ARG A 166 -6.70 -11.08 -8.64
C ARG A 166 -6.04 -9.92 -7.90
N ASP A 167 -6.35 -9.70 -6.64
CA ASP A 167 -5.76 -8.59 -5.86
C ASP A 167 -4.57 -9.04 -5.02
N SER A 168 -4.74 -10.09 -4.21
CA SER A 168 -3.73 -10.55 -3.25
C SER A 168 -2.68 -11.47 -3.85
N GLY A 169 -2.98 -12.14 -4.98
CA GLY A 169 -2.12 -13.16 -5.57
C GLY A 169 -2.08 -14.47 -4.80
N VAL A 170 -2.99 -14.67 -3.83
CA VAL A 170 -3.12 -15.92 -3.06
C VAL A 170 -3.53 -17.07 -3.98
N LEU A 171 -2.86 -18.22 -3.86
CA LEU A 171 -3.15 -19.43 -4.62
C LEU A 171 -4.59 -19.92 -4.37
N LEU A 172 -5.33 -20.14 -5.45
CA LEU A 172 -6.68 -20.69 -5.46
C LEU A 172 -6.63 -22.14 -5.98
N GLY A 173 -6.73 -23.10 -5.07
CA GLY A 173 -6.70 -24.52 -5.41
C GLY A 173 -5.31 -25.07 -5.63
N GLU A 174 -5.21 -26.13 -6.43
CA GLU A 174 -3.95 -26.85 -6.68
C GLU A 174 -3.29 -26.42 -7.99
N LYS A 175 -1.97 -26.56 -8.05
CA LYS A 175 -1.20 -26.37 -9.27
C LYS A 175 -1.46 -27.52 -10.24
N ARG A 176 -1.49 -27.20 -11.52
CA ARG A 176 -1.75 -28.14 -12.62
C ARG A 176 -0.56 -28.19 -13.55
N PRO A 177 -0.35 -29.32 -14.26
CA PRO A 177 0.70 -29.41 -15.27
C PRO A 177 0.40 -28.55 -16.49
N GLY A 178 1.44 -28.02 -17.13
CA GLY A 178 1.38 -27.12 -18.29
C GLY A 178 1.86 -25.72 -17.91
N GLY A 179 2.93 -25.23 -18.55
CA GLY A 179 3.55 -23.94 -18.24
C GLY A 179 2.95 -22.76 -19.00
N CYS A 180 3.66 -21.63 -19.01
CA CYS A 180 3.18 -20.41 -19.67
C CYS A 180 3.03 -20.51 -21.20
N THR A 181 3.57 -21.54 -21.84
CA THR A 181 3.51 -21.77 -23.29
C THR A 181 2.44 -22.75 -23.72
N SER A 182 1.78 -23.46 -22.79
CA SER A 182 0.61 -24.28 -23.14
C SER A 182 -0.57 -23.39 -23.50
N ASP A 183 -1.48 -23.91 -24.32
CA ASP A 183 -2.75 -23.24 -24.64
C ASP A 183 -3.68 -23.27 -23.42
N ILE A 184 -3.45 -22.32 -22.52
CA ILE A 184 -4.18 -22.10 -21.26
C ILE A 184 -5.27 -21.03 -21.41
N SER A 185 -5.65 -20.73 -22.66
CA SER A 185 -6.57 -19.63 -22.98
C SER A 185 -8.02 -19.89 -22.54
N GLU A 186 -8.40 -21.16 -22.41
CA GLU A 186 -9.73 -21.60 -21.93
C GLU A 186 -9.79 -21.85 -20.42
N GLU A 187 -8.67 -21.72 -19.69
CA GLU A 187 -8.62 -21.97 -18.26
C GLU A 187 -9.27 -20.82 -17.48
N SER A 188 -10.54 -21.02 -17.13
CA SER A 188 -11.26 -20.13 -16.24
C SER A 188 -10.93 -20.49 -14.79
N CYS A 189 -10.10 -19.66 -14.15
CA CYS A 189 -10.05 -19.63 -12.69
C CYS A 189 -11.40 -19.13 -12.20
N GLY A 190 -12.26 -20.07 -11.77
CA GLY A 190 -13.63 -19.83 -11.35
C GLY A 190 -13.72 -18.54 -10.54
N ILE A 191 -14.27 -17.50 -11.17
CA ILE A 191 -14.27 -16.15 -10.63
C ILE A 191 -15.15 -16.17 -9.38
N GLY A 192 -14.60 -15.74 -8.24
CA GLY A 192 -15.40 -15.16 -7.17
C GLY A 192 -16.20 -14.02 -7.79
N GLY A 193 -17.48 -14.26 -8.02
CA GLY A 193 -18.34 -13.45 -8.87
C GLY A 193 -18.27 -11.97 -8.53
N ASP A 194 -17.97 -11.15 -9.53
CA ASP A 194 -18.37 -9.76 -9.54
C ASP A 194 -19.91 -9.73 -9.52
N HIS A 195 -20.48 -9.61 -8.33
CA HIS A 195 -21.87 -9.17 -8.16
C HIS A 195 -21.97 -7.72 -8.64
N HIS A 196 -22.05 -7.53 -9.95
CA HIS A 196 -22.67 -6.36 -10.53
C HIS A 196 -24.18 -6.50 -10.32
N GLY A 197 -24.62 -6.06 -9.14
CA GLY A 197 -26.04 -5.86 -8.85
C GLY A 197 -26.56 -4.69 -9.68
N ASP A 198 -26.94 -4.96 -10.93
CA ASP A 198 -27.82 -4.07 -11.69
C ASP A 198 -29.25 -4.26 -11.18
N GLY A 199 -29.55 -3.53 -10.10
CA GLY A 199 -30.92 -3.32 -9.65
C GLY A 199 -31.58 -2.25 -10.51
N ALA A 200 -32.35 -2.67 -11.52
CA ALA A 200 -33.41 -1.89 -12.18
C ALA A 200 -34.26 -2.84 -13.03
N GLY A 201 -35.59 -2.93 -12.93
CA GLY A 201 -36.57 -2.32 -12.06
C GLY A 201 -37.88 -3.10 -12.23
N ARG A 202 -38.59 -3.37 -11.13
CA ARG A 202 -40.00 -3.75 -11.20
C ARG A 202 -40.78 -2.49 -11.58
N GLY A 203 -41.41 -2.51 -12.74
CA GLY A 203 -42.50 -1.60 -13.04
C GLY A 203 -43.70 -1.95 -12.17
N ASP A 204 -44.13 -1.00 -11.35
CA ASP A 204 -45.46 -0.97 -10.75
C ASP A 204 -46.03 0.45 -10.96
N PRO A 205 -47.07 0.64 -11.78
CA PRO A 205 -47.69 1.93 -11.99
C PRO A 205 -49.00 2.00 -11.21
N THR A 206 -48.97 2.26 -9.91
CA THR A 206 -50.14 2.81 -9.22
C THR A 206 -49.73 3.66 -8.01
N TYR A 207 -49.83 4.99 -8.12
CA TYR A 207 -50.55 5.88 -7.19
C TYR A 207 -50.18 7.37 -7.41
N ARG A 208 -51.22 8.14 -7.74
CA ARG A 208 -51.38 9.61 -7.78
C ARG A 208 -50.73 10.42 -8.90
#